data_AF-A0AAD0VUD6-F1
#
_entry.id   AF-A0AAD0VUD6-F1
#
_cell.length_a   1.000
_cell.length_b   1.000
_cell.length_c   1.000
_cell.angle_alpha   90.00
_cell.angle_beta   90.00
_cell.angle_gamma   90.00
#
_symmetry.space_group_name_H-M   'P 1'
#
loop_
_entity.id
_entity.type
_entity.pdbx_description
1 polymer ?
#
loop_
_entity_poly.entity_id
_entity_poly.type
_entity_poly.pdbx_seq_one_letter_code
_entity_poly.pdbx_strand_id
1 'polypeptide(L)'
;MYPLTLQVHANGIWQDAMTLSFAQPEQGFMGPCAIAYEPSYVRNNLDAYESFSAKAVSARLPVDFDSFLLPAAPAFIHDIAPSGAAKRFLMAHLGRAKPDGISDDLFLLAT
;
A
#
# COMPACT_ATOMS: atom_id res chain seq x y z
N MET A 1 -11.41 3.57 -9.34
CA MET A 1 -10.54 3.51 -8.16
C MET A 1 -9.79 2.20 -8.23
N TYR A 2 -8.46 2.22 -8.11
CA TYR A 2 -7.57 1.06 -8.25
C TYR A 2 -7.15 0.59 -6.85
N PRO A 3 -7.68 -0.54 -6.35
CA PRO A 3 -7.38 -1.04 -5.02
C PRO A 3 -6.13 -1.92 -5.02
N LEU A 4 -5.33 -1.79 -3.95
CA LEU A 4 -4.22 -2.66 -3.61
C LEU A 4 -4.35 -3.10 -2.16
N THR A 5 -4.03 -4.36 -1.89
CA THR A 5 -3.95 -4.89 -0.54
C THR A 5 -2.49 -4.90 -0.10
N LEU A 6 -2.21 -4.15 0.95
CA LEU A 6 -0.94 -4.21 1.64
C LEU A 6 -0.99 -5.31 2.69
N GLN A 7 -0.05 -6.23 2.60
CA GLN A 7 0.06 -7.35 3.53
C GLN A 7 1.17 -7.10 4.55
N VAL A 8 0.93 -7.52 5.80
CA VAL A 8 1.95 -7.55 6.85
C VAL A 8 2.32 -9.00 7.12
N HIS A 9 3.62 -9.28 7.12
CA HIS A 9 4.14 -10.57 7.58
C HIS A 9 4.47 -10.49 9.07
N ALA A 10 3.66 -11.14 9.89
CA ALA A 10 3.85 -11.20 11.34
C ALA A 10 3.61 -12.63 11.82
N ASN A 11 4.41 -13.09 12.79
CA ASN A 11 4.31 -14.44 13.37
C ASN A 11 4.36 -15.57 12.33
N GLY A 12 5.13 -15.40 11.25
CA GLY A 12 5.30 -16.41 10.21
C GLY A 12 4.12 -16.53 9.24
N ILE A 13 3.19 -15.58 9.25
CA ILE A 13 1.98 -15.59 8.42
C ILE A 13 1.82 -14.23 7.74
N TRP A 14 1.50 -14.26 6.44
CA TRP A 14 1.05 -13.07 5.70
C TRP A 14 -0.41 -12.80 5.97
N GLN A 15 -0.74 -11.55 6.27
CA GLN A 15 -2.08 -11.11 6.59
C GLN A 15 -2.43 -9.87 5.76
N ASP A 16 -3.61 -9.86 5.15
CA ASP A 16 -4.16 -8.68 4.47
C ASP A 16 -4.44 -7.60 5.51
N ALA A 17 -3.60 -6.58 5.56
CA ALA A 17 -3.58 -5.63 6.66
C ALA A 17 -4.30 -4.33 6.34
N MET A 18 -4.07 -3.78 5.14
CA MET A 18 -4.59 -2.47 4.75
C MET A 18 -4.97 -2.46 3.28
N THR A 19 -6.06 -1.79 2.95
CA THR A 19 -6.40 -1.44 1.58
C THR A 19 -5.89 -0.03 1.26
N LEU A 20 -5.24 0.09 0.10
CA LEU A 20 -4.84 1.34 -0.53
C LEU A 20 -5.67 1.51 -1.81
N SER A 21 -6.43 2.58 -1.92
CA SER A 21 -7.37 2.79 -3.02
C SER A 21 -7.08 4.09 -3.75
N PHE A 22 -6.52 3.98 -4.96
CA PHE A 22 -6.09 5.12 -5.77
C PHE A 22 -7.22 5.60 -6.68
N ALA A 23 -7.68 6.84 -6.50
CA ALA A 23 -8.78 7.39 -7.29
C ALA A 23 -8.37 7.64 -8.76
N GLN A 24 -7.12 8.05 -8.95
CA GLN A 24 -6.51 8.46 -10.24
C GLN A 24 -5.23 7.64 -10.47
N PRO A 25 -5.34 6.36 -10.85
CA PRO A 25 -4.20 5.45 -10.94
C PRO A 25 -3.13 5.88 -11.96
N GLU A 26 -3.50 6.69 -12.94
CA GLU A 26 -2.59 7.30 -13.92
C GLU A 26 -1.62 8.30 -13.29
N GLN A 27 -1.99 8.92 -12.16
CA GLN A 27 -1.15 9.85 -11.40
C GLN A 27 -0.24 9.14 -10.38
N GLY A 28 -0.42 7.84 -10.20
CA GLY A 28 0.36 7.02 -9.29
C GLY A 28 0.36 7.52 -7.86
N PHE A 29 1.54 7.57 -7.24
CA PHE A 29 1.67 8.00 -5.84
C PHE A 29 1.35 9.47 -5.61
N MET A 30 1.26 10.29 -6.67
CA MET A 30 0.89 11.70 -6.56
C MET A 30 -0.62 11.93 -6.63
N GLY A 31 -1.41 10.90 -6.95
CA GLY A 31 -2.86 10.99 -7.00
C GLY A 31 -3.52 10.70 -5.64
N PRO A 32 -4.80 11.10 -5.45
CA PRO A 32 -5.53 10.86 -4.21
C PRO A 32 -5.63 9.37 -3.87
N CYS A 33 -5.37 9.04 -2.60
CA CYS A 33 -5.29 7.68 -2.09
C CYS A 33 -6.14 7.55 -0.82
N ALA A 34 -7.14 6.68 -0.84
CA ALA A 34 -7.87 6.29 0.37
C ALA A 34 -7.18 5.09 1.03
N ILE A 35 -7.00 5.15 2.35
CA ILE A 35 -6.34 4.09 3.11
C ILE A 35 -7.18 3.70 4.33
N ALA A 36 -7.21 2.42 4.66
CA ALA A 36 -7.81 1.90 5.88
C ALA A 36 -7.24 0.52 6.18
N TYR A 37 -7.03 0.22 7.46
CA TYR A 37 -6.82 -1.17 7.85
C TYR A 37 -8.05 -2.01 7.52
N GLU A 38 -7.84 -3.26 7.14
CA GLU A 38 -8.94 -4.21 6.95
C GLU A 38 -9.63 -4.48 8.29
N PRO A 39 -10.97 -4.33 8.40
CA PRO A 39 -11.65 -4.56 9.67
C PRO A 39 -11.45 -5.97 10.23
N SER A 40 -11.24 -6.97 9.36
CA SER A 40 -10.87 -8.33 9.76
C SER A 40 -9.47 -8.39 10.37
N TYR A 41 -8.50 -7.66 9.81
CA TYR A 41 -7.13 -7.57 10.34
C TYR A 41 -7.12 -6.99 11.75
N VAL A 42 -7.82 -5.87 11.96
CA VAL A 42 -7.91 -5.21 13.27
C VAL A 42 -8.55 -6.14 14.30
N ARG A 43 -9.68 -6.80 13.93
CA ARG A 43 -10.37 -7.77 14.81
C ARG A 43 -9.51 -8.98 15.15
N ASN A 44 -8.70 -9.46 14.22
CA ASN A 44 -7.82 -10.60 14.45
C ASN A 44 -6.55 -10.23 15.23
N ASN A 45 -6.26 -8.93 15.38
CA ASN A 45 -5.06 -8.40 16.02
C ASN A 45 -5.41 -7.33 17.07
N LEU A 46 -6.46 -7.57 17.88
CA LEU A 46 -6.88 -6.65 18.95
C LEU A 46 -5.79 -6.38 20.00
N ASP A 47 -4.83 -7.30 20.15
CA ASP A 47 -3.64 -7.10 20.98
C ASP A 47 -2.74 -5.95 20.50
N ALA A 48 -2.86 -5.56 19.23
CA ALA A 48 -2.16 -4.44 18.63
C ALA A 48 -3.06 -3.24 18.34
N TYR A 49 -4.33 -3.25 18.79
CA TYR A 49 -5.22 -2.10 18.61
C TYR A 49 -4.58 -0.82 19.20
N GLU A 50 -4.62 0.27 18.44
CA GLU A 50 -3.95 1.56 18.72
C GLU A 50 -2.40 1.51 18.81
N SER A 51 -1.78 0.36 18.51
CA SER A 51 -0.31 0.24 18.45
C SER A 51 0.24 0.82 17.16
N PHE A 52 1.33 1.56 17.27
CA PHE A 52 2.12 2.09 16.14
C PHE A 52 3.27 1.17 15.71
N SER A 53 3.38 -0.04 16.27
CA SER A 53 4.53 -0.92 16.06
C SER A 53 4.13 -2.39 15.83
N ALA A 54 5.10 -3.19 15.40
CA ALA A 54 4.99 -4.61 15.06
C ALA A 54 3.98 -4.93 13.95
N LYS A 55 2.68 -4.89 14.25
CA LYS A 55 1.58 -5.22 13.32
C LYS A 55 1.04 -4.01 12.57
N ALA A 56 1.52 -2.81 12.89
CA ALA A 56 1.19 -1.60 12.14
C ALA A 56 1.92 -1.56 10.79
N VAL A 57 1.26 -1.07 9.74
CA VAL A 57 1.89 -0.88 8.42
C VAL A 57 2.86 0.31 8.41
N SER A 58 2.73 1.22 9.38
CA SER A 58 3.56 2.41 9.52
C SER A 58 3.56 2.89 10.96
N ALA A 59 4.69 3.47 11.40
CA ALA A 59 4.79 4.11 12.71
C ALA A 59 3.95 5.40 12.85
N ARG A 60 3.23 5.81 11.80
CA ARG A 60 2.30 6.96 11.82
C ARG A 60 0.83 6.57 11.71
N LEU A 61 0.55 5.28 11.54
CA LEU A 61 -0.81 4.75 11.33
C LEU A 61 -1.02 3.60 12.31
N PRO A 62 -1.59 3.87 13.50
CA PRO A 62 -1.82 2.83 14.47
C PRO A 62 -2.83 1.81 13.94
N VAL A 63 -2.81 0.58 14.44
CA VAL A 63 -3.80 -0.43 14.02
C VAL A 63 -5.16 -0.05 14.61
N ASP A 64 -6.03 0.50 13.78
CA ASP A 64 -7.35 0.97 14.18
C ASP A 64 -8.38 0.76 13.06
N PHE A 65 -9.62 1.22 13.27
CA PHE A 65 -10.70 1.14 12.28
C PHE A 65 -10.84 2.42 11.44
N ASP A 66 -9.92 3.38 11.60
CA ASP A 66 -10.05 4.66 10.92
C ASP A 66 -9.72 4.53 9.43
N SER A 67 -10.32 5.43 8.66
CA SER A 67 -10.09 5.54 7.22
C SER A 67 -9.70 6.97 6.87
N PHE A 68 -8.72 7.13 5.99
CA PHE A 68 -8.20 8.42 5.60
C PHE A 68 -8.24 8.57 4.09
N LEU A 69 -8.66 9.75 3.61
CA LEU A 69 -8.45 10.16 2.23
C LEU A 69 -7.27 11.13 2.19
N LEU A 70 -6.19 10.71 1.55
CA LEU A 70 -4.97 11.48 1.42
C LEU A 70 -4.87 12.08 0.01
N PRO A 71 -4.27 13.27 -0.15
CA PRO A 71 -4.06 13.89 -1.46
C PRO A 71 -3.04 13.14 -2.34
N ALA A 72 -2.20 12.30 -1.73
CA ALA A 72 -1.15 11.49 -2.35
C ALA A 72 -0.98 10.19 -1.54
N ALA A 73 -0.20 9.23 -2.06
CA ALA A 73 0.15 8.02 -1.32
C ALA A 73 0.84 8.35 0.02
N PRO A 74 0.59 7.57 1.09
CA PRO A 74 1.29 7.78 2.34
C PRO A 74 2.79 7.50 2.20
N ALA A 75 3.62 8.25 2.93
CA ALA A 75 5.07 8.27 2.76
C ALA A 75 5.73 6.86 2.77
N PHE A 76 5.25 5.97 3.64
CA PHE A 76 5.82 4.61 3.78
C PHE A 76 5.70 3.76 2.50
N ILE A 77 4.80 4.11 1.57
CA ILE A 77 4.70 3.44 0.27
C ILE A 77 5.94 3.69 -0.57
N HIS A 78 6.56 4.85 -0.45
CA HIS A 78 7.82 5.16 -1.14
C HIS A 78 9.01 4.36 -0.58
N ASP A 79 8.91 3.88 0.66
CA ASP A 79 9.96 3.08 1.30
C ASP A 79 9.98 1.63 0.77
N ILE A 80 8.83 1.13 0.29
CA ILE A 80 8.69 -0.24 -0.25
C ILE A 80 8.64 -0.29 -1.77
N ALA A 81 8.19 0.77 -2.43
CA ALA A 81 8.07 0.81 -3.87
C ALA A 81 9.45 0.92 -4.54
N PRO A 82 9.68 0.22 -5.67
CA PRO A 82 10.91 0.38 -6.43
C PRO A 82 11.09 1.83 -6.92
N SER A 83 12.30 2.36 -6.80
CA SER A 83 12.62 3.73 -7.24
C SER A 83 13.92 3.79 -8.04
N GLY A 84 14.17 4.93 -8.70
CA GLY A 84 15.43 5.20 -9.40
C GLY A 84 15.84 4.13 -10.42
N ALA A 85 17.03 3.55 -10.25
CA ALA A 85 17.56 2.53 -11.15
C ALA A 85 16.77 1.22 -11.10
N ALA A 86 16.30 0.81 -9.92
CA ALA A 86 15.50 -0.40 -9.76
C ALA A 86 14.18 -0.28 -10.52
N LYS A 87 13.48 0.86 -10.39
CA LYS A 87 12.26 1.15 -11.18
C LYS A 87 12.50 1.02 -12.68
N ARG A 88 13.55 1.67 -13.21
CA ARG A 88 13.88 1.59 -14.64
C ARG A 88 14.18 0.17 -15.10
N PHE A 89 14.95 -0.57 -14.30
CA PHE A 89 15.25 -1.97 -14.58
C PHE A 89 13.98 -2.81 -14.62
N LEU A 90 13.13 -2.75 -13.60
CA LEU A 90 11.91 -3.53 -13.52
C LEU A 90 10.95 -3.18 -14.66
N MET A 91 10.78 -1.90 -14.99
CA MET A 91 9.94 -1.49 -16.13
C MET A 91 10.44 -2.04 -17.47
N ALA A 92 11.75 -2.13 -17.68
CA ALA A 92 12.30 -2.70 -18.91
C ALA A 92 11.98 -4.21 -19.06
N HIS A 93 11.78 -4.92 -17.95
CA HIS A 93 11.55 -6.37 -17.94
C HIS A 93 10.06 -6.74 -17.81
N LEU A 94 9.31 -6.01 -16.98
CA LEU A 94 7.92 -6.31 -16.61
C LEU A 94 6.91 -5.37 -17.29
N GLY A 95 7.35 -4.19 -17.73
CA GLY A 95 6.47 -3.12 -18.20
C GLY A 95 5.63 -3.47 -19.43
N ARG A 96 5.97 -4.52 -20.18
CA ARG A 96 5.18 -5.01 -21.32
C ARG A 96 3.79 -5.51 -20.91
N ALA A 97 3.64 -5.96 -19.66
CA ALA A 97 2.36 -6.43 -19.12
C ALA A 97 1.55 -5.31 -18.45
N LYS A 98 2.06 -4.08 -18.44
CA LYS A 98 1.39 -2.97 -17.75
C LYS A 98 0.10 -2.59 -18.46
N PRO A 99 -1.05 -2.56 -17.76
CA PRO A 99 -2.29 -2.05 -18.32
C PRO A 99 -2.23 -0.56 -18.65
N ASP A 100 -2.97 -0.15 -19.68
CA ASP A 100 -3.17 1.28 -19.99
C ASP A 100 -3.85 2.01 -18.82
N GLY A 101 -3.51 3.28 -18.63
CA GLY A 101 -4.08 4.11 -17.57
C GLY A 101 -3.56 3.83 -16.15
N ILE A 102 -2.60 2.91 -15.99
CA ILE A 102 -1.91 2.66 -14.72
C ILE A 102 -0.51 3.27 -14.77
N SER A 103 -0.15 4.05 -13.75
CA SER A 103 1.21 4.58 -13.59
C SER A 103 2.23 3.45 -13.36
N ASP A 104 3.48 3.70 -13.72
CA ASP A 104 4.57 2.75 -13.49
C ASP A 104 4.74 2.43 -12.00
N ASP A 105 4.49 3.41 -11.13
CA ASP A 105 4.59 3.26 -9.67
C ASP A 105 3.57 2.26 -9.14
N LEU A 106 2.30 2.38 -9.54
CA LEU A 106 1.26 1.45 -9.10
C LEU A 106 1.41 0.06 -9.71
N PHE A 107 1.81 -0.01 -10.98
CA PHE A 107 2.06 -1.30 -11.63
C PHE A 107 3.16 -2.08 -10.92
N LEU A 108 4.29 -1.42 -10.60
CA LEU A 108 5.39 -2.06 -9.91
C LEU A 108 5.12 -2.37 -8.44
N LEU A 109 4.27 -1.59 -7.78
CA LEU A 109 3.85 -1.88 -6.41
C LEU A 109 2.91 -3.09 -6.34
N ALA A 110 2.14 -3.34 -7.40
CA ALA A 110 1.16 -4.41 -7.48
C ALA A 110 1.72 -5.75 -7.98
N THR A 111 3.02 -5.81 -8.35
CA THR A 111 3.64 -6.99 -8.98
C THR A 111 4.33 -7.93 -8.00
#